data_AF-K6YHZ0-F1
#
_entry.id   AF-K6YHZ0-F1
#
_cell.length_a   1.000
_cell.length_b   1.000
_cell.length_c   1.000
_cell.angle_alpha   90.00
_cell.angle_beta   90.00
_cell.angle_gamma   90.00
#
_symmetry.space_group_name_H-M   'P 1'
#
loop_
_entity.id
_entity.type
_entity.pdbx_description
1 polymer ?
#
loop_
_entity_poly.entity_id
_entity_poly.type
_entity_poly.pdbx_seq_one_letter_code
_entity_poly.pdbx_strand_id
1 'polypeptide(L)' 'MSCLTRKLQQNLTRYIKKHSEQIADKPVECVKEELVDKGLCPSHITDDQMREILRCAYHSGK' A
#
# COMPACT_ATOMS: atom_id res chain seq x y z
N MET A 1 -16.18 -6.81 -2.24
CA MET A 1 -15.09 -7.26 -3.14
C MET A 1 -14.75 -6.14 -4.11
N SER A 2 -13.99 -5.14 -3.65
CA SER A 2 -13.36 -4.18 -4.56
C SER A 2 -11.99 -4.76 -4.90
N CYS A 3 -11.93 -5.65 -5.90
CA CYS A 3 -10.67 -6.21 -6.36
C CYS A 3 -9.80 -5.07 -6.90
N LEU A 4 -8.82 -4.66 -6.10
CA LEU A 4 -7.75 -3.81 -6.59
C LEU A 4 -7.16 -4.49 -7.82
N THR A 5 -6.96 -3.72 -8.89
CA THR A 5 -6.33 -4.28 -10.08
C THR A 5 -4.97 -4.83 -9.68
N ARG A 6 -4.66 -6.05 -10.12
CA ARG A 6 -3.42 -6.76 -9.78
C ARG A 6 -2.16 -5.90 -10.00
N LYS A 7 -2.21 -4.99 -10.97
CA LYS A 7 -1.18 -4.00 -11.28
C LYS A 7 -1.02 -2.93 -10.20
N LEU A 8 -2.12 -2.44 -9.64
CA LEU A 8 -2.13 -1.48 -8.52
C LEU A 8 -1.51 -2.12 -7.28
N GLN A 9 -1.95 -3.34 -6.93
CA GLN A 9 -1.42 -4.06 -5.77
C GLN A 9 0.09 -4.34 -5.92
N GLN A 10 0.55 -4.71 -7.13
CA GLN A 10 1.98 -4.88 -7.41
C GLN A 10 2.78 -3.57 -7.31
N ASN A 11 2.26 -2.46 -7.84
CA ASN A 11 2.91 -1.15 -7.72
C ASN A 11 3.03 -0.71 -6.27
N LEU A 12 1.94 -0.82 -5.50
CA LEU A 12 1.92 -0.48 -4.07
C LEU A 12 2.88 -1.39 -3.31
N THR A 13 2.84 -2.70 -3.53
CA THR A 13 3.76 -3.66 -2.89
C THR A 13 5.22 -3.33 -3.20
N ARG A 14 5.54 -3.00 -4.46
CA ARG A 14 6.90 -2.65 -4.87
C ARG A 14 7.36 -1.34 -4.23
N TYR A 15 6.49 -0.35 -4.13
CA TYR A 15 6.78 0.91 -3.45
C TYR A 15 6.99 0.69 -1.95
N ILE A 16 6.08 -0.05 -1.31
CA ILE A 16 6.16 -0.40 0.11
C ILE A 16 7.45 -1.15 0.42
N LYS A 17 7.83 -2.14 -0.40
CA LYS A 17 9.10 -2.86 -0.24
C LYS A 17 10.32 -1.95 -0.45
N LYS A 18 10.28 -1.03 -1.43
CA LYS A 18 11.39 -0.10 -1.70
C LYS A 18 11.58 0.93 -0.58
N HIS A 19 10.51 1.29 0.10
CA HIS A 19 10.48 2.27 1.18
C HIS A 19 10.12 1.65 2.52
N SER A 20 10.41 0.36 2.72
CA SER A 20 9.91 -0.41 3.87
C SER A 20 10.36 0.15 5.20
N GLU A 21 11.60 0.64 5.30
CA GLU A 21 12.12 1.28 6.51
C GLU A 21 11.38 2.58 6.85
N GLN A 22 10.96 3.34 5.83
CA GLN A 22 10.24 4.60 6.01
C GLN A 22 8.74 4.40 6.24
N ILE A 23 8.18 3.30 5.73
CA ILE A 23 6.76 2.96 5.81
C ILE A 23 6.45 2.13 7.06
N ALA A 24 7.41 1.33 7.55
CA ALA A 24 7.23 0.51 8.76
C ALA A 24 6.99 1.35 10.01
N ASP A 25 7.58 2.54 10.07
CA ASP A 25 7.43 3.48 11.19
C ASP A 25 6.22 4.43 11.04
N LYS A 26 5.62 4.49 9.84
CA LYS A 26 4.51 5.40 9.54
C LYS A 26 3.14 4.74 9.76
N PRO A 27 2.15 5.50 10.26
CA PRO A 27 0.78 5.02 10.33
C PRO A 27 0.18 4.87 8.92
N VAL A 28 -0.75 3.92 8.77
CA VAL A 28 -1.37 3.53 7.49
C VAL A 28 -1.99 4.73 6.75
N GLU A 29 -2.63 5.62 7.48
CA GLU A 29 -3.23 6.88 7.01
C GLU A 29 -2.20 7.78 6.29
N CYS A 30 -1.02 7.97 6.89
CA CYS A 30 0.05 8.80 6.33
C CYS A 30 0.65 8.16 5.07
N VAL A 31 0.81 6.83 5.08
CA VAL A 31 1.26 6.06 3.90
C VAL A 31 0.21 6.13 2.78
N LYS A 32 -1.07 6.05 3.12
CA LYS A 32 -2.18 6.15 2.18
C LYS A 32 -2.20 7.52 1.51
N GLU A 33 -2.09 8.60 2.28
CA GLU A 33 -2.00 9.96 1.73
C GLU A 33 -0.81 10.11 0.78
N GLU A 34 0.38 9.63 1.16
CA GLU A 34 1.57 9.68 0.28
C GLU A 34 1.35 8.93 -1.04
N LEU A 35 0.69 7.78 -1.00
CA LEU A 35 0.44 6.98 -2.20
C LEU A 35 -0.67 7.59 -3.06
N VAL A 36 -1.67 8.23 -2.46
CA VAL A 36 -2.71 8.98 -3.19
C VAL A 36 -2.11 10.22 -3.84
N ASP A 37 -1.29 10.99 -3.12
CA ASP A 37 -0.58 12.17 -3.62
C ASP A 37 0.32 11.84 -4.81
N LYS A 38 1.04 10.71 -4.74
CA LYS A 38 1.88 10.20 -5.84
C LYS A 38 1.08 9.61 -7.01
N GLY A 39 -0.25 9.54 -6.92
CA GLY A 39 -1.10 8.89 -7.91
C GLY A 39 -0.91 7.36 -8.00
N LEU A 40 -0.30 6.76 -6.97
CA LEU A 40 -0.06 5.32 -6.87
C LEU A 40 -1.24 4.58 -6.26
N CYS A 41 -2.06 5.24 -5.43
CA CYS A 41 -3.25 4.66 -4.80
C CYS A 41 -4.50 5.47 -5.19
N PRO A 42 -5.61 4.83 -5.58
CA PRO A 42 -6.86 5.54 -5.78
C PRO A 42 -7.40 6.04 -4.44
N SER A 43 -7.89 7.28 -4.39
CA SER A 43 -8.48 7.91 -3.20
C SER A 43 -9.69 7.16 -2.64
N HIS A 44 -10.27 6.24 -3.41
CA HIS A 44 -11.36 5.36 -3.00
C HIS A 44 -10.90 4.16 -2.15
N ILE A 45 -9.59 3.95 -1.95
CA ILE A 45 -9.09 2.87 -1.07
C ILE A 45 -9.49 3.15 0.38
N THR A 46 -10.17 2.18 0.98
CA THR A 46 -10.43 2.17 2.42
C THR A 46 -9.20 1.72 3.20
N ASP A 47 -9.12 2.14 4.45
CA ASP A 47 -8.02 1.77 5.36
C ASP A 47 -7.89 0.26 5.54
N ASP A 48 -9.00 -0.48 5.48
CA ASP A 48 -9.01 -1.94 5.52
C ASP A 48 -8.28 -2.56 4.31
N GLN A 49 -8.55 -2.05 3.10
CA GLN A 49 -7.85 -2.47 1.88
C GLN A 49 -6.36 -2.10 1.94
N MET A 50 -6.04 -0.91 2.45
CA MET A 50 -4.67 -0.45 2.60
C MET A 50 -3.89 -1.35 3.58
N ARG A 51 -4.51 -1.73 4.70
CA ARG A 51 -3.96 -2.69 5.66
C ARG A 51 -3.73 -4.05 5.02
N GLU A 52 -4.65 -4.53 4.20
CA GLU A 52 -4.49 -5.80 3.48
C GLU A 52 -3.30 -5.76 2.51
N ILE A 53 -3.14 -4.66 1.76
CA ILE A 53 -2.00 -4.45 0.84
C ILE A 53 -0.68 -4.43 1.62
N LEU A 54 -0.60 -3.68 2.71
CA LEU A 54 0.57 -3.62 3.58
C LEU A 54 0.88 -5.01 4.13
N ARG A 55 -0.13 -5.73 4.62
CA ARG A 55 0.02 -7.10 5.12
C ARG A 55 0.55 -8.04 4.05
N CYS A 56 0.02 -7.98 2.82
CA CYS A 56 0.55 -8.74 1.68
C CYS A 56 2.01 -8.36 1.35
N ALA A 57 2.35 -7.07 1.41
CA ALA A 57 3.68 -6.59 1.11
C ALA A 57 4.73 -7.06 2.13
N TYR A 58 4.39 -7.02 3.43
CA TYR A 58 5.26 -7.50 4.51
C TYR A 58 5.31 -9.04 4.61
N HIS A 59 4.22 -9.74 4.27
CA HIS A 59 4.15 -11.20 4.41
C HIS A 59 4.70 -11.97 3.19
N SER A 60 4.83 -11.31 2.02
CA SER A 60 5.43 -11.90 0.81
C SER A 60 6.97 -11.76 0.78
N GLY A 61 7.61 -11.80 1.95
CA GLY A 61 9.06 -11.73 2.15
C GLY A 61 9.65 -13.02 2.70
N LYS A 62 9.16 -14.18 2.26
CA LYS A 62 9.74 -15.49 2.55
C LYS A 62 10.16 -16.17 1.26
#